data_AF-A0A9Y1BKW5-F1
#
_entry.id   AF-A0A9Y1BKW5-F1
#
_cell.length_a   1.000
_cell.length_b   1.000
_cell.length_c   1.000
_cell.angle_alpha   90.00
_cell.angle_beta   90.00
_cell.angle_gamma   90.00
#
_symmetry.space_group_name_H-M   'P 1'
#
loop_
_entity.id
_entity.type
_entity.pdbx_description
1 polymer ?
#
loop_
_entity_poly.entity_id
_entity_poly.type
_entity_poly.pdbx_seq_one_letter_code
_entity_poly.pdbx_strand_id
1 'polypeptide(L)'
;MAIFEAPDIYLFIFEIISFLGFSTSFFMTSILSKNYPKISRTKSWIVIQVGLFCGILHSLFDIFDTFDFGNLSDWFDLFDGLFFFTAIALIAIGLLLTSTEGKKQWGL
;
A
#
# COMPACT_ATOMS: atom_id res chain seq x y z
N MET A 1 13.96 26.46 16.42
CA MET A 1 13.08 25.73 15.48
C MET A 1 13.03 24.31 16.00
N ALA A 2 12.00 23.99 16.80
CA ALA A 2 11.73 22.59 17.14
C ALA A 2 11.16 21.99 15.87
N ILE A 3 11.87 21.03 15.28
CA ILE A 3 11.55 20.49 13.95
C ILE A 3 10.34 19.54 14.01
N PHE A 4 9.88 19.16 15.22
CA PHE A 4 8.69 18.32 15.42
C PHE A 4 8.00 18.69 16.73
N GLU A 5 6.67 18.86 16.71
CA GLU A 5 5.89 18.70 17.93
C GLU A 5 5.82 17.20 18.27
N ALA A 6 5.75 16.84 19.56
CA ALA A 6 5.74 15.44 19.99
C ALA A 6 4.63 14.54 19.35
N PRO A 7 3.45 15.04 18.94
CA PRO A 7 2.47 14.22 18.22
C PRO A 7 2.96 13.78 16.83
N ASP A 8 3.69 14.65 16.13
CA ASP A 8 4.09 14.46 14.73
C ASP A 8 5.14 13.36 14.59
N ILE A 9 6.01 13.18 15.60
CA ILE A 9 7.03 12.14 15.56
C ILE A 9 6.43 10.73 15.66
N TYR A 10 5.32 10.57 16.38
CA TYR A 10 4.66 9.27 16.49
C TYR A 10 3.99 8.90 15.16
N LEU A 11 3.28 9.85 14.55
CA LEU A 11 2.65 9.67 13.23
C LEU A 11 3.71 9.33 12.19
N PHE A 12 4.80 10.08 12.14
CA PHE A 12 5.93 9.81 11.25
C PHE A 12 6.51 8.40 11.41
N ILE A 13 6.68 7.93 12.66
CA ILE A 13 7.16 6.57 12.93
C ILE A 13 6.15 5.51 12.45
N PHE A 14 4.85 5.73 12.69
CA PHE A 14 3.81 4.83 12.20
C PHE A 14 3.84 4.75 10.68
N GLU A 15 4.02 5.87 9.98
CA GLU A 15 4.07 5.86 8.52
C GLU A 15 5.32 5.19 7.95
N ILE A 16 6.47 5.31 8.63
CA ILE A 16 7.65 4.51 8.26
C ILE A 16 7.37 3.01 8.41
N ILE A 17 6.70 2.60 9.49
CA ILE A 17 6.35 1.21 9.71
C ILE A 17 5.37 0.73 8.63
N SER A 18 4.34 1.54 8.31
CA SER A 18 3.39 1.28 7.23
C SER A 18 4.09 1.13 5.89
N PHE A 19 4.97 2.06 5.54
CA PHE A 19 5.77 2.03 4.31
C PHE A 19 6.60 0.74 4.19
N LEU A 20 7.29 0.35 5.27
CA LEU A 20 8.07 -0.89 5.30
C LEU A 20 7.17 -2.13 5.21
N GLY A 21 6.00 -2.11 5.85
CA GLY A 21 5.00 -3.16 5.80
C GLY A 21 4.49 -3.38 4.38
N PHE A 22 3.97 -2.33 3.74
CA PHE A 22 3.48 -2.39 2.36
C PHE A 22 4.58 -2.80 1.38
N SER A 23 5.79 -2.24 1.52
CA SER A 23 6.95 -2.60 0.69
C SER A 23 7.29 -4.09 0.82
N THR A 24 7.39 -4.58 2.05
CA THR A 24 7.69 -6.00 2.31
C THR A 24 6.60 -6.90 1.74
N SER A 25 5.32 -6.57 1.96
CA SER A 25 4.19 -7.31 1.39
C SER A 25 4.21 -7.31 -0.13
N PHE A 26 4.53 -6.18 -0.77
CA PHE A 26 4.65 -6.04 -2.22
C PHE A 26 5.78 -6.91 -2.79
N PHE A 27 6.95 -6.90 -2.16
CA PHE A 27 8.06 -7.75 -2.58
C PHE A 27 7.75 -9.24 -2.37
N MET A 28 7.17 -9.61 -1.22
CA MET A 28 6.79 -10.99 -0.95
C MET A 28 5.73 -11.50 -1.94
N THR A 29 4.71 -10.71 -2.23
CA THR A 29 3.70 -11.06 -3.24
C THR A 29 4.30 -11.14 -4.64
N SER A 30 5.29 -10.31 -4.97
CA SER A 30 6.04 -10.37 -6.23
C SER A 30 6.92 -11.61 -6.34
N ILE A 31 7.63 -11.98 -5.27
CA ILE A 31 8.44 -13.22 -5.20
C ILE A 31 7.54 -14.45 -5.33
N LEU A 32 6.44 -14.48 -4.59
CA LEU A 32 5.45 -15.56 -4.70
C LEU A 32 4.91 -15.64 -6.13
N SER A 33 4.76 -14.50 -6.80
CA SER A 33 4.27 -14.46 -8.17
C SER A 33 5.20 -15.08 -9.18
N LYS A 34 6.51 -14.96 -8.96
CA LYS A 34 7.53 -15.60 -9.76
C LYS A 34 7.58 -17.12 -9.54
N ASN A 35 7.41 -17.55 -8.28
CA ASN A 35 7.51 -18.97 -7.89
C ASN A 35 6.23 -19.77 -8.18
N TYR A 36 5.06 -19.12 -8.18
CA TYR A 36 3.74 -19.75 -8.34
C TYR A 36 2.91 -19.06 -9.44
N PRO A 37 3.29 -19.20 -10.72
CA PRO A 37 2.69 -18.48 -11.85
C PRO A 37 1.19 -18.77 -12.08
N LYS A 38 0.68 -19.89 -11.57
CA LYS A 38 -0.75 -20.25 -11.64
C LYS A 38 -1.61 -19.38 -10.70
N ILE A 39 -1.08 -19.02 -9.54
CA ILE A 39 -1.79 -18.20 -8.54
C ILE A 39 -1.67 -16.71 -8.94
N SER A 40 -0.49 -16.29 -9.39
CA SER A 40 -0.17 -14.87 -9.58
C SER A 40 -0.66 -14.22 -10.85
N ARG A 41 -1.05 -14.99 -11.87
CA ARG A 41 -1.66 -14.46 -13.10
C ARG A 41 -3.17 -14.25 -12.97
N THR A 42 -3.72 -14.42 -11.78
CA THR A 42 -5.13 -14.17 -11.55
C THR A 42 -5.40 -12.69 -11.33
N LYS A 43 -6.63 -12.29 -11.65
CA LYS A 43 -7.05 -10.90 -11.49
C LYS A 43 -6.97 -10.48 -10.03
N SER A 44 -7.33 -11.39 -9.12
CA SER A 44 -7.27 -11.13 -7.68
C SER A 44 -5.86 -10.74 -7.23
N TRP A 45 -4.83 -11.46 -7.69
CA TRP A 45 -3.45 -11.24 -7.26
C TRP A 45 -2.87 -9.93 -7.79
N ILE A 46 -3.16 -9.62 -9.05
CA ILE A 46 -2.77 -8.34 -9.67
C ILE A 46 -3.42 -7.17 -8.92
N VAL A 47 -4.71 -7.28 -8.61
CA VAL A 47 -5.45 -6.25 -7.88
C VAL A 47 -4.86 -6.03 -6.48
N ILE A 48 -4.50 -7.10 -5.76
CA ILE A 48 -3.81 -6.98 -4.47
C ILE A 48 -2.46 -6.26 -4.63
N GLN A 49 -1.65 -6.60 -5.63
CA GLN A 49 -0.36 -5.94 -5.85
C GLN A 49 -0.48 -4.45 -6.16
N VAL A 50 -1.45 -4.06 -6.98
CA VAL A 50 -1.72 -2.64 -7.26
C VAL A 50 -2.18 -1.93 -5.98
N GLY A 51 -3.05 -2.55 -5.18
CA GLY A 51 -3.45 -2.01 -3.88
C GLY A 51 -2.30 -1.84 -2.90
N LEU A 52 -1.39 -2.83 -2.82
CA LEU A 52 -0.17 -2.72 -2.01
C LEU A 52 0.73 -1.59 -2.51
N PHE A 53 0.88 -1.42 -3.83
CA PHE A 53 1.64 -0.31 -4.39
C PHE A 53 1.01 1.06 -4.06
N CYS A 54 -0.32 1.19 -4.11
CA CYS A 54 -1.01 2.37 -3.62
C CYS A 54 -0.71 2.61 -2.13
N GLY A 55 -0.68 1.57 -1.30
CA GLY A 55 -0.30 1.68 0.12
C GLY A 55 1.13 2.22 0.31
N ILE A 56 2.08 1.80 -0.53
CA ILE A 56 3.45 2.36 -0.53
C ILE A 56 3.42 3.86 -0.86
N LEU A 57 2.66 4.26 -1.89
CA LEU A 57 2.57 5.66 -2.30
C LEU A 57 1.91 6.53 -1.22
N HIS A 58 0.82 6.04 -0.61
CA HIS A 58 0.18 6.66 0.55
C HIS A 58 1.20 6.98 1.64
N SER A 59 1.88 5.96 2.19
CA SER A 59 2.86 6.18 3.25
C SER A 59 4.05 7.06 2.81
N LEU A 60 4.41 7.09 1.53
CA LEU A 60 5.41 8.02 1.02
C LEU A 60 4.93 9.48 1.03
N PHE A 61 3.69 9.73 0.61
CA PHE A 61 3.13 11.08 0.60
C PHE A 61 2.93 11.62 2.01
N ASP A 62 2.47 10.80 2.96
CA ASP A 62 2.33 11.18 4.37
C ASP A 62 3.70 11.47 5.03
N ILE A 63 4.71 10.63 4.73
CA ILE A 63 6.10 10.89 5.12
C ILE A 63 6.62 12.20 4.51
N PHE A 64 6.24 12.56 3.28
CA PHE A 64 6.67 13.82 2.68
C PHE A 64 5.93 15.03 3.23
N ASP A 65 4.65 14.88 3.56
CA ASP A 65 3.85 15.96 4.13
C ASP A 65 4.40 16.42 5.48
N THR A 66 4.85 15.48 6.32
CA THR A 66 5.50 15.76 7.60
C THR A 66 6.79 16.61 7.54
N PHE A 67 7.37 16.85 6.35
CA PHE A 67 8.51 17.77 6.18
C PHE A 67 8.13 19.21 5.80
N ASP A 68 6.83 19.54 5.71
CA ASP A 68 6.26 20.87 5.40
C ASP A 68 6.95 21.58 4.22
N PHE A 69 6.54 21.22 3.00
CA PHE A 69 7.03 21.83 1.76
C PHE A 69 6.20 23.06 1.31
N GLY A 70 5.42 23.68 2.20
CA GLY A 70 4.53 24.79 1.87
C GLY A 70 3.44 24.38 0.87
N ASN A 71 3.35 25.05 -0.29
CA ASN A 71 2.30 24.79 -1.29
C ASN A 71 2.25 23.36 -1.86
N LEU A 72 3.28 22.53 -1.63
CA LEU A 72 3.29 21.11 -2.02
C LEU A 72 2.60 20.20 -1.00
N SER A 73 2.49 20.64 0.27
CA SER A 73 1.85 19.89 1.37
C SER A 73 0.38 19.60 1.04
N ASP A 74 -0.39 20.59 0.59
CA ASP A 74 -1.78 20.41 0.13
C ASP A 74 -1.93 19.33 -0.96
N TRP A 75 -0.94 19.18 -1.83
CA TRP A 75 -0.94 18.12 -2.85
C TRP A 75 -0.57 16.76 -2.28
N PHE A 76 0.36 16.71 -1.32
CA PHE A 76 0.72 15.49 -0.62
C PHE A 76 -0.45 14.95 0.20
N ASP A 77 -1.16 15.81 0.94
CA ASP A 77 -2.41 15.47 1.64
C ASP A 77 -3.49 14.89 0.71
N LEU A 78 -3.68 15.52 -0.45
CA LEU A 78 -4.65 15.04 -1.43
C LEU A 78 -4.28 13.65 -1.96
N PHE A 79 -3.01 13.45 -2.32
CA PHE A 79 -2.53 12.18 -2.85
C PHE A 79 -2.50 11.10 -1.78
N ASP A 80 -2.09 11.45 -0.57
CA ASP A 80 -2.12 10.60 0.61
C ASP A 80 -3.49 9.93 0.78
N GLY A 81 -4.54 10.75 0.97
CA GLY A 81 -5.90 10.25 1.15
C GLY A 81 -6.40 9.44 -0.04
N LEU A 82 -6.12 9.90 -1.27
CA LEU A 82 -6.51 9.17 -2.49
C LEU A 82 -5.89 7.78 -2.54
N PHE A 83 -4.58 7.67 -2.30
CA PHE A 83 -3.86 6.42 -2.36
C PHE A 83 -4.24 5.49 -1.21
N PHE A 84 -4.53 6.03 -0.02
CA PHE A 84 -5.03 5.26 1.12
C PHE A 84 -6.35 4.56 0.80
N PHE A 85 -7.38 5.31 0.38
CA PHE A 85 -8.68 4.73 0.05
C PHE A 85 -8.59 3.76 -1.12
N THR A 86 -7.77 4.08 -2.12
CA THR A 86 -7.54 3.20 -3.27
C THR A 86 -6.85 1.91 -2.84
N ALA A 87 -5.86 1.97 -1.95
CA ALA A 87 -5.16 0.79 -1.43
C ALA A 87 -6.13 -0.15 -0.72
N ILE A 88 -6.94 0.37 0.21
CA ILE A 88 -7.91 -0.44 0.96
C ILE A 88 -8.95 -1.06 0.02
N ALA A 89 -9.52 -0.26 -0.89
CA ALA A 89 -10.53 -0.74 -1.82
C ALA A 89 -9.98 -1.86 -2.72
N LEU A 90 -8.80 -1.67 -3.30
CA LEU A 90 -8.19 -2.68 -4.17
C LEU A 90 -7.80 -3.93 -3.39
N ILE A 91 -7.20 -3.80 -2.20
CA ILE A 91 -6.86 -4.98 -1.38
C ILE A 91 -8.14 -5.75 -1.03
N ALA A 92 -9.22 -5.07 -0.62
CA ALA A 92 -10.49 -5.72 -0.30
C ALA A 92 -11.11 -6.42 -1.52
N ILE A 93 -11.14 -5.76 -2.69
CA ILE A 93 -11.61 -6.36 -3.95
C ILE A 93 -10.76 -7.57 -4.32
N GLY A 94 -9.44 -7.46 -4.20
CA GLY A 94 -8.51 -8.55 -4.49
C GLY A 94 -8.71 -9.76 -3.56
N LEU A 95 -8.96 -9.53 -2.28
CA LEU A 95 -9.30 -10.60 -1.32
C LEU A 95 -10.65 -11.26 -1.67
N LEU A 96 -11.66 -10.47 -2.04
CA LEU A 96 -12.97 -10.98 -2.47
C LEU A 96 -12.81 -11.84 -3.74
N LEU A 97 -12.08 -11.35 -4.74
CA LEU A 97 -11.82 -12.11 -5.96
C LEU A 97 -11.08 -13.41 -5.67
N THR A 98 -10.13 -13.40 -4.73
CA THR A 98 -9.41 -14.60 -4.28
C THR A 98 -10.37 -15.64 -3.68
N SER A 99 -11.39 -15.22 -2.94
CA SER A 99 -12.41 -16.15 -2.42
C SER A 99 -13.23 -16.83 -3.52
N THR A 100 -13.46 -16.13 -4.64
CA THR A 100 -14.26 -16.64 -5.77
C THR A 100 -13.44 -17.40 -6.81
N GLU A 101 -12.17 -17.04 -7.00
CA GLU A 101 -11.24 -17.64 -7.96
C GLU A 101 -10.31 -18.68 -7.30
N GLY A 102 -10.33 -18.80 -5.97
CA GLY A 102 -9.40 -19.60 -5.18
C GLY A 102 -9.33 -21.06 -5.59
N LYS A 103 -10.48 -21.71 -5.86
CA LYS A 103 -10.50 -23.10 -6.36
C LYS A 103 -9.68 -23.26 -7.65
N LYS A 104 -9.86 -22.35 -8.62
CA LYS A 104 -9.07 -22.32 -9.86
C LYS A 104 -7.59 -21.98 -9.63
N GLN A 105 -7.27 -21.15 -8.64
CA GLN A 105 -5.89 -20.78 -8.28
C GLN A 105 -5.11 -21.95 -7.67
N TRP A 106 -5.76 -22.73 -6.81
CA TRP A 106 -5.17 -23.85 -6.11
C TRP A 106 -5.29 -25.18 -6.88
N GLY A 107 -5.96 -25.18 -8.04
CA GLY A 107 -6.16 -26.38 -8.85
C GLY A 107 -7.08 -27.42 -8.21
N LEU A 108 -8.01 -26.95 -7.37
CA LEU A 108 -9.05 -27.73 -6.68
C LEU A 108 -10.40 -27.57 -7.39
#